data_AF-A0A2E0NSS1-F1
#
_entry.id   AF-A0A2E0NSS1-F1
#
_cell.length_a   1.000
_cell.length_b   1.000
_cell.length_c   1.000
_cell.angle_alpha   90.00
_cell.angle_beta   90.00
_cell.angle_gamma   90.00
#
_symmetry.space_group_name_H-M   'P 1'
#
loop_
_entity.id
_entity.type
_entity.pdbx_description
1 polymer ?
#
loop_
_entity_poly.entity_id
_entity_poly.type
_entity_poly.pdbx_seq_one_letter_code
_entity_poly.pdbx_strand_id
1 'polypeptide(L)'
;MLKDSLQAHLPLVLLSLCFSLAVNAQEPDIQKGKSLFNANCAACHKLKKRAVGPALAGVSAKYDKEWLYTWIKNSTAMVKSGDAQAVAIYEEYNGSVMTSFPQLSNVDIDNILAYTDYTPPPPTAIAMTNVPSNDSGGSSFTNDLILLVLMLVLAALVTMLFLVNKTLNKIAAANGVEIIKKEKRNRTPLWKAYVQNSFLVFVSVIFLLLSSAYVGYSYLMQVGIDQGYMPIQPIHYSHKIHSGDNQIECKYCHSSARVSKHSGIPSLNVCMNCHMNIAEYNGDEDLEKGYTKDFYTNEIKKLYKAVGWDESTQSYTGETQPVKWVRIHNLPDFVYFNHAQHVSVAGIDCQKCHGPVEEMEIMYQHSSLTMGWCINCHRETNVNVKDNGYYTKIHEELSKKYGVDKLTAAQMGGLECGKCHY
;
A
#
# COMPACT_ATOMS: atom_id res chain seq x y z
N MET A 1 21.23 70.49 -63.79
CA MET A 1 19.78 70.23 -63.87
C MET A 1 19.58 68.91 -64.62
N LEU A 2 18.81 67.99 -64.03
CA LEU A 2 18.56 66.59 -64.45
C LEU A 2 19.74 65.62 -64.37
N LYS A 3 20.16 65.28 -63.15
CA LYS A 3 20.77 63.96 -62.87
C LYS A 3 20.53 63.43 -61.45
N ASP A 4 19.50 63.95 -60.78
CA ASP A 4 19.14 63.60 -59.40
C ASP A 4 17.64 63.25 -59.34
N SER A 5 17.27 61.97 -59.56
CA SER A 5 15.93 61.45 -59.17
C SER A 5 15.75 59.93 -59.27
N LEU A 6 16.74 59.14 -59.72
CA LEU A 6 16.51 57.69 -59.90
C LEU A 6 17.37 56.76 -59.04
N GLN A 7 18.19 57.30 -58.12
CA GLN A 7 19.07 56.49 -57.24
C GLN A 7 18.62 56.41 -55.78
N ALA A 8 17.48 57.01 -55.41
CA ALA A 8 17.05 57.09 -54.01
C ALA A 8 16.07 55.99 -53.54
N HIS A 9 15.63 55.07 -54.42
CA HIS A 9 14.65 54.02 -54.04
C HIS A 9 15.13 52.58 -54.27
N LEU A 10 16.35 52.36 -54.75
CA LEU A 10 16.88 51.01 -54.96
C LEU A 10 17.35 50.27 -53.69
N PRO A 11 17.80 50.90 -52.59
CA PRO A 11 18.24 50.15 -51.40
C PRO A 11 17.09 49.81 -50.44
N LEU A 12 15.90 50.41 -50.59
CA LEU A 12 14.75 50.13 -49.71
C LEU A 12 13.91 48.92 -50.19
N VAL A 13 13.87 48.65 -51.49
CA VAL A 13 13.15 47.49 -52.04
C VAL A 13 13.97 46.20 -51.90
N LEU A 14 15.31 46.28 -51.90
CA LEU A 14 16.18 45.11 -51.76
C LEU A 14 16.36 44.65 -50.30
N LEU A 15 16.19 45.54 -49.31
CA LEU A 15 16.27 45.18 -47.89
C LEU A 15 14.96 44.57 -47.34
N SER A 16 13.83 44.78 -48.03
CA SER A 16 12.53 44.16 -47.68
C SER A 16 12.38 42.74 -48.25
N LEU A 17 13.17 42.37 -49.27
CA LEU A 17 13.05 41.06 -49.94
C LEU A 17 13.93 39.95 -49.34
N CYS A 18 14.87 40.27 -48.45
CA CYS A 18 15.78 39.28 -47.85
C CYS A 18 15.29 38.70 -46.50
N PHE A 19 14.10 39.08 -46.01
CA PHE A 19 13.57 38.60 -44.73
C PHE A 19 12.45 37.56 -44.84
N SER A 20 12.26 36.93 -46.01
CA SER A 20 11.10 36.04 -46.25
C SER A 20 11.44 34.58 -46.59
N LEU A 21 12.66 34.10 -46.33
CA LEU A 21 13.02 32.68 -46.49
C LEU A 21 13.96 32.18 -45.39
N ALA A 22 13.61 32.43 -44.13
CA ALA A 22 14.01 31.54 -43.04
C ALA A 22 12.90 30.51 -42.89
N VAL A 23 13.01 29.40 -43.64
CA VAL A 23 12.22 28.20 -43.33
C VAL A 23 12.67 27.74 -41.95
N ASN A 24 11.89 28.07 -40.92
CA ASN A 24 12.03 27.49 -39.60
C ASN A 24 11.70 26.00 -39.72
N ALA A 25 12.72 25.16 -39.91
CA ALA A 25 12.66 23.78 -39.49
C ALA A 25 12.59 23.81 -37.95
N GLN A 26 11.38 23.77 -37.42
CA GLN A 26 11.16 23.72 -35.97
C GLN A 26 11.67 22.37 -35.49
N GLU A 27 12.73 22.37 -34.66
CA GLU A 27 13.23 21.14 -34.06
C GLU A 27 12.11 20.47 -33.25
N PRO A 28 11.99 19.12 -33.30
CA PRO A 28 10.96 18.41 -32.56
C PRO A 28 11.05 18.65 -31.05
N ASP A 29 9.92 18.98 -30.43
CA ASP A 29 9.79 19.21 -28.98
C ASP A 29 9.56 17.88 -28.25
N ILE A 30 10.60 17.42 -27.54
CA ILE A 30 10.60 16.16 -26.78
C ILE A 30 9.59 16.19 -25.61
N GLN A 31 9.38 17.35 -24.95
CA GLN A 31 8.45 17.44 -23.81
C GLN A 31 7.00 17.36 -24.31
N LYS A 32 6.70 18.05 -25.41
CA LYS A 32 5.42 17.92 -26.09
C LYS A 32 5.20 16.48 -26.61
N GLY A 33 6.24 15.88 -27.17
CA GLY A 33 6.26 14.47 -27.58
C GLY A 33 5.94 13.50 -26.46
N LYS A 34 6.55 13.67 -25.29
CA LYS A 34 6.27 12.88 -24.08
C LYS A 34 4.82 12.99 -23.64
N SER A 35 4.26 14.20 -23.64
CA SER A 35 2.85 14.41 -23.28
C SER A 35 1.90 13.69 -24.24
N LEU A 36 2.13 13.85 -25.56
CA LEU A 36 1.34 13.21 -26.60
C LEU A 36 1.45 11.68 -26.56
N PHE A 37 2.66 11.15 -26.33
CA PHE A 37 2.90 9.72 -26.16
C PHE A 37 2.17 9.17 -24.94
N ASN A 38 2.25 9.84 -23.79
CA ASN A 38 1.57 9.42 -22.57
C ASN A 38 0.05 9.41 -22.72
N ALA A 39 -0.49 10.39 -23.46
CA ALA A 39 -1.93 10.50 -23.69
C ALA A 39 -2.47 9.46 -24.69
N ASN A 40 -1.71 9.11 -25.74
CA ASN A 40 -2.25 8.37 -26.89
C ASN A 40 -1.60 7.00 -27.13
N CYS A 41 -0.37 6.78 -26.68
CA CYS A 41 0.46 5.64 -27.09
C CYS A 41 0.92 4.75 -25.92
N ALA A 42 1.13 5.31 -24.74
CA ALA A 42 1.74 4.62 -23.58
C ALA A 42 0.92 3.44 -23.02
N ALA A 43 -0.38 3.39 -23.35
CA ALA A 43 -1.26 2.28 -23.02
C ALA A 43 -0.87 0.99 -23.77
N CYS A 44 -0.44 1.11 -25.03
CA CYS A 44 -0.14 -0.04 -25.88
C CYS A 44 1.35 -0.24 -26.15
N HIS A 45 2.14 0.83 -26.12
CA HIS A 45 3.56 0.81 -26.45
C HIS A 45 4.45 1.13 -25.25
N LYS A 46 5.60 0.44 -25.16
CA LYS A 46 6.71 0.80 -24.28
C LYS A 46 7.91 1.19 -25.12
N LEU A 47 8.83 1.97 -24.54
CA LEU A 47 10.00 2.44 -25.30
C LEU A 47 10.94 1.29 -25.64
N LYS A 48 11.33 0.47 -24.66
CA LYS A 48 12.41 -0.52 -24.84
C LYS A 48 11.96 -1.98 -24.76
N LYS A 49 10.64 -2.24 -24.63
CA LYS A 49 10.10 -3.59 -24.40
C LYS A 49 8.83 -3.81 -25.23
N ARG A 50 8.58 -5.08 -25.57
CA ARG A 50 7.34 -5.51 -26.22
C ARG A 50 6.17 -5.38 -25.24
N ALA A 51 5.02 -4.92 -25.72
CA ALA A 51 3.78 -4.82 -24.97
C ALA A 51 2.60 -5.23 -25.87
N VAL A 52 1.46 -4.55 -25.81
CA VAL A 52 0.35 -4.76 -26.77
C VAL A 52 0.82 -4.46 -28.21
N GLY A 53 1.69 -3.46 -28.36
CA GLY A 53 2.40 -3.15 -29.61
C GLY A 53 3.93 -3.28 -29.48
N PRO A 54 4.67 -3.05 -30.57
CA PRO A 54 6.13 -3.08 -30.59
C PRO A 54 6.78 -2.01 -29.70
N ALA A 55 8.02 -2.31 -29.30
CA ALA A 55 8.90 -1.33 -28.67
C ALA A 55 9.19 -0.18 -29.64
N LEU A 56 9.00 1.06 -29.19
CA LEU A 56 9.09 2.23 -30.07
C LEU A 56 10.45 2.95 -30.06
N ALA A 57 11.38 2.58 -29.17
CA ALA A 57 12.72 3.13 -29.21
C ALA A 57 13.46 2.69 -30.49
N GLY A 58 13.93 3.66 -31.27
CA GLY A 58 14.60 3.42 -32.55
C GLY A 58 13.67 3.16 -33.72
N VAL A 59 12.36 3.41 -33.57
CA VAL A 59 11.38 3.10 -34.63
C VAL A 59 11.58 3.97 -35.88
N SER A 60 12.02 5.22 -35.70
CA SER A 60 12.31 6.14 -36.82
C SER A 60 13.50 5.71 -37.66
N ALA A 61 14.40 4.89 -37.12
CA ALA A 61 15.51 4.30 -37.85
C ALA A 61 15.12 3.03 -38.62
N LYS A 62 13.99 2.39 -38.24
CA LYS A 62 13.53 1.12 -38.83
C LYS A 62 12.56 1.32 -40.01
N TYR A 63 11.79 2.41 -40.02
CA TYR A 63 10.77 2.67 -41.04
C TYR A 63 10.91 4.08 -41.62
N ASP A 64 10.51 4.23 -42.88
CA ASP A 64 10.46 5.54 -43.53
C ASP A 64 9.50 6.50 -42.81
N LYS A 65 9.92 7.76 -42.68
CA LYS A 65 9.17 8.79 -41.96
C LYS A 65 7.76 9.02 -42.53
N GLU A 66 7.62 9.03 -43.86
CA GLU A 66 6.32 9.15 -44.54
C GLU A 66 5.42 7.93 -44.34
N TRP A 67 6.03 6.74 -44.25
CA TRP A 67 5.31 5.51 -43.91
C TRP A 67 4.77 5.58 -42.48
N LEU A 68 5.58 6.03 -41.52
CA LEU A 68 5.18 6.22 -40.12
C LEU A 68 4.01 7.21 -39.98
N TYR A 69 3.99 8.31 -40.76
CA TYR A 69 2.84 9.22 -40.77
C TYR A 69 1.55 8.55 -41.19
N THR A 70 1.61 7.75 -42.25
CA THR A 70 0.44 7.06 -42.79
C THR A 70 -0.02 5.95 -41.83
N TRP A 71 0.93 5.23 -41.24
CA TRP A 71 0.69 4.16 -40.28
C TRP A 71 0.04 4.67 -38.99
N ILE A 72 0.58 5.74 -38.40
CA ILE A 72 0.07 6.29 -37.14
C ILE A 72 -1.34 6.90 -37.34
N LYS A 73 -1.58 7.52 -38.50
CA LYS A 73 -2.90 8.07 -38.82
C LYS A 73 -3.94 7.01 -39.15
N ASN A 74 -3.57 5.94 -39.86
CA ASN A 74 -4.52 4.89 -40.26
C ASN A 74 -3.87 3.55 -40.62
N SER A 75 -3.35 2.83 -39.63
CA SER A 75 -2.75 1.48 -39.78
C SER A 75 -3.72 0.46 -40.41
N THR A 76 -5.00 0.50 -40.05
CA THR A 76 -6.02 -0.45 -40.56
C THR A 76 -6.21 -0.32 -42.07
N ALA A 77 -6.14 0.90 -42.61
CA ALA A 77 -6.21 1.10 -44.06
C ALA A 77 -5.00 0.49 -44.78
N MET A 78 -3.81 0.59 -44.20
CA MET A 78 -2.57 0.03 -44.76
C MET A 78 -2.57 -1.50 -44.75
N VAL A 79 -3.07 -2.11 -43.67
CA VAL A 79 -3.25 -3.57 -43.60
C VAL A 79 -4.26 -4.03 -44.68
N LYS A 80 -5.39 -3.31 -44.84
CA LYS A 80 -6.40 -3.63 -45.85
C LYS A 80 -5.95 -3.40 -47.28
N SER A 81 -5.06 -2.43 -47.53
CA SER A 81 -4.48 -2.21 -48.87
C SER A 81 -3.42 -3.25 -49.24
N GLY A 82 -3.06 -4.15 -48.33
CA GLY A 82 -2.07 -5.20 -48.56
C GLY A 82 -0.62 -4.70 -48.52
N ASP A 83 -0.34 -3.63 -47.77
CA ASP A 83 1.04 -3.19 -47.55
C ASP A 83 1.82 -4.28 -46.80
N ALA A 84 2.93 -4.74 -47.38
CA ALA A 84 3.65 -5.91 -46.89
C ALA A 84 4.22 -5.72 -45.47
N GLN A 85 4.64 -4.49 -45.11
CA GLN A 85 5.17 -4.18 -43.78
C GLN A 85 4.03 -4.10 -42.75
N ALA A 86 2.92 -3.47 -43.12
CA ALA A 86 1.71 -3.38 -42.32
C ALA A 86 1.13 -4.77 -41.97
N VAL A 87 1.00 -5.64 -42.97
CA VAL A 87 0.46 -7.00 -42.81
C VAL A 87 1.39 -7.85 -41.93
N ALA A 88 2.71 -7.78 -42.14
CA ALA A 88 3.67 -8.52 -41.32
C ALA A 88 3.59 -8.13 -39.84
N ILE A 89 3.49 -6.82 -39.53
CA ILE A 89 3.32 -6.35 -38.15
C ILE A 89 1.97 -6.81 -37.59
N TYR A 90 0.91 -6.76 -38.38
CA TYR A 90 -0.42 -7.20 -37.95
C TYR A 90 -0.46 -8.68 -37.58
N GLU A 91 0.19 -9.54 -38.37
CA GLU A 91 0.31 -10.97 -38.11
C GLU A 91 1.21 -11.27 -36.91
N GLU A 92 2.36 -10.58 -36.77
CA GLU A 92 3.30 -10.75 -35.64
C GLU A 92 2.63 -10.43 -34.28
N TYR A 93 1.66 -9.52 -34.28
CA TYR A 93 0.91 -9.11 -33.09
C TYR A 93 -0.48 -9.76 -33.01
N ASN A 94 -0.65 -10.95 -33.61
CA ASN A 94 -1.85 -11.78 -33.53
C ASN A 94 -3.15 -11.06 -33.94
N GLY A 95 -3.06 -10.16 -34.93
CA GLY A 95 -4.20 -9.39 -35.42
C GLY A 95 -4.65 -8.25 -34.50
N SER A 96 -3.80 -7.83 -33.56
CA SER A 96 -4.07 -6.67 -32.70
C SER A 96 -4.21 -5.40 -33.53
N VAL A 97 -5.34 -4.71 -33.39
CA VAL A 97 -5.63 -3.48 -34.14
C VAL A 97 -5.07 -2.28 -33.39
N MET A 98 -4.17 -1.54 -34.03
CA MET A 98 -3.72 -0.24 -33.53
C MET A 98 -4.79 0.83 -33.83
N THR A 99 -5.20 1.59 -32.81
CA THR A 99 -6.11 2.73 -32.97
C THR A 99 -5.55 3.73 -33.98
N SER A 100 -6.40 4.16 -34.91
CA SER A 100 -6.05 5.20 -35.90
C SER A 100 -6.07 6.59 -35.26
N PHE A 101 -5.06 7.40 -35.51
CA PHE A 101 -4.95 8.77 -34.99
C PHE A 101 -4.99 9.84 -36.10
N PRO A 102 -6.10 9.97 -36.86
CA PRO A 102 -6.21 10.93 -37.96
C PRO A 102 -6.11 12.39 -37.50
N GLN A 103 -6.35 12.66 -36.21
CA GLN A 103 -6.26 13.97 -35.58
C GLN A 103 -4.82 14.44 -35.32
N LEU A 104 -3.83 13.55 -35.32
CA LEU A 104 -2.44 13.94 -35.07
C LEU A 104 -1.83 14.57 -36.34
N SER A 105 -1.31 15.78 -36.21
CA SER A 105 -0.57 16.43 -37.29
C SER A 105 0.80 15.77 -37.49
N ASN A 106 1.44 15.97 -38.65
CA ASN A 106 2.79 15.45 -38.89
C ASN A 106 3.80 16.01 -37.87
N VAL A 107 3.60 17.25 -37.43
CA VAL A 107 4.44 17.89 -36.39
C VAL A 107 4.24 17.20 -35.03
N ASP A 108 3.00 16.82 -34.69
CA ASP A 108 2.74 16.09 -33.45
C ASP A 108 3.34 14.68 -33.48
N ILE A 109 3.29 14.02 -34.64
CA ILE A 109 3.95 12.72 -34.85
C ILE A 109 5.48 12.87 -34.74
N ASP A 110 6.06 13.92 -35.31
CA ASP A 110 7.49 14.21 -35.20
C ASP A 110 7.94 14.41 -33.75
N ASN A 111 7.14 15.12 -32.96
CA ASN A 111 7.40 15.29 -31.53
C ASN A 111 7.36 13.94 -30.79
N ILE A 112 6.36 13.08 -31.10
CA ILE A 112 6.25 11.73 -30.51
C ILE A 112 7.47 10.88 -30.88
N LEU A 113 7.85 10.84 -32.16
CA LEU A 113 9.00 10.06 -32.64
C LEU A 113 10.31 10.54 -32.02
N ALA A 114 10.50 11.86 -31.92
CA ALA A 114 11.66 12.43 -31.26
C ALA A 114 11.74 12.04 -29.78
N TYR A 115 10.60 11.94 -29.07
CA TYR A 115 10.57 11.41 -27.71
C TYR A 115 10.89 9.91 -27.65
N THR A 116 10.39 9.11 -28.59
CA THR A 116 10.63 7.66 -28.57
C THR A 116 12.10 7.30 -28.80
N ASP A 117 12.81 8.11 -29.59
CA ASP A 117 14.24 7.92 -29.90
C ASP A 117 15.17 8.67 -28.94
N TYR A 118 14.62 9.50 -28.06
CA TYR A 118 15.41 10.28 -27.12
C TYR A 118 16.06 9.40 -26.05
N THR A 119 17.39 9.44 -25.99
CA THR A 119 18.17 8.92 -24.88
C THR A 119 18.52 10.07 -23.92
N PRO A 120 17.92 10.15 -22.71
CA PRO A 120 18.31 11.17 -21.75
C PRO A 120 19.77 10.98 -21.35
N PRO A 121 20.55 12.08 -21.18
CA PRO A 121 21.87 11.99 -20.58
C PRO A 121 21.73 11.39 -19.16
N PRO A 122 22.75 10.64 -18.67
CA PRO A 122 22.74 10.15 -17.30
C PRO A 122 22.48 11.33 -16.36
N PRO A 123 21.62 11.17 -15.34
CA PRO A 123 21.26 12.27 -14.46
C PRO A 123 22.54 12.85 -13.87
N THR A 124 22.84 14.09 -14.23
CA THR A 124 23.84 14.88 -13.53
C THR A 124 23.37 14.93 -12.08
N ALA A 125 24.16 14.35 -11.17
CA ALA A 125 23.89 14.44 -9.75
C ALA A 125 23.81 15.93 -9.38
N ILE A 126 22.58 16.46 -9.32
CA ILE A 126 22.33 17.71 -8.63
C ILE A 126 22.60 17.36 -7.18
N ALA A 127 23.73 17.85 -6.67
CA ALA A 127 24.01 17.82 -5.25
C ALA A 127 22.79 18.43 -4.56
N MET A 128 22.01 17.57 -3.89
CA MET A 128 20.96 18.00 -3.00
C MET A 128 21.64 18.86 -1.93
N THR A 129 21.51 20.17 -2.06
CA THR A 129 21.64 21.05 -0.90
C THR A 129 20.57 20.62 0.07
N ASN A 130 21.00 19.98 1.17
CA ASN A 130 20.15 19.64 2.29
C ASN A 130 19.36 20.89 2.73
N VAL A 131 18.09 20.95 2.32
CA VAL A 131 17.10 21.76 3.01
C VAL A 131 16.69 20.92 4.22
N PRO A 132 16.85 21.41 5.47
CA PRO A 132 16.39 20.67 6.62
C PRO A 132 14.86 20.62 6.57
N SER A 133 14.33 19.43 6.31
CA SER A 133 12.93 19.11 6.47
C SER A 133 12.60 19.16 7.95
N ASN A 134 11.70 20.09 8.31
CA ASN A 134 11.08 20.14 9.62
C ASN A 134 10.14 18.94 9.75
N ASP A 135 10.65 17.87 10.35
CA ASP A 135 9.88 16.69 10.68
C ASP A 135 8.87 17.04 11.79
N SER A 136 7.59 16.92 11.46
CA SER A 136 6.47 17.09 12.38
C SER A 136 5.81 15.72 12.63
N GLY A 137 6.62 14.72 12.98
CA GLY A 137 6.21 13.48 13.61
C GLY A 137 5.80 13.70 15.06
N GLY A 138 4.54 14.09 15.27
CA GLY A 138 3.94 14.25 16.59
C GLY A 138 3.89 12.94 17.38
N SER A 139 4.30 13.04 18.65
CA SER A 139 3.98 12.16 19.80
C SER A 139 4.93 11.05 20.27
N SER A 140 6.21 11.02 19.84
CA SER A 140 7.22 10.20 20.56
C SER A 140 8.42 11.00 21.10
N PHE A 141 8.90 12.02 20.38
CA PHE A 141 10.07 12.78 20.83
C PHE A 141 9.79 13.77 21.97
N THR A 142 8.55 14.26 22.12
CA THR A 142 8.21 15.20 23.19
C THR A 142 8.27 14.55 24.55
N ASN A 143 7.74 13.34 24.72
CA ASN A 143 7.69 12.68 26.02
C ASN A 143 9.09 12.25 26.50
N ASP A 144 9.92 11.70 25.61
CA ASP A 144 11.30 11.31 25.93
C ASP A 144 12.19 12.53 26.20
N LEU A 145 12.05 13.61 25.43
CA LEU A 145 12.77 14.86 25.67
C LEU A 145 12.33 15.54 26.97
N ILE A 146 11.03 15.55 27.27
CA ILE A 146 10.48 16.07 28.53
C ILE A 146 11.04 15.27 29.71
N LEU A 147 11.07 13.94 29.64
CA LEU A 147 11.65 13.09 30.69
C LEU A 147 13.14 13.35 30.91
N LEU A 148 13.91 13.53 29.83
CA LEU A 148 15.35 13.84 29.91
C LEU A 148 15.60 15.23 30.52
N VAL A 149 14.84 16.24 30.12
CA VAL A 149 14.91 17.59 30.69
C VAL A 149 14.49 17.57 32.16
N LEU A 150 13.43 16.84 32.51
CA LEU A 150 12.96 16.72 33.90
C LEU A 150 14.03 16.07 34.80
N MET A 151 14.70 15.01 34.32
CA MET A 151 15.83 14.39 35.04
C MET A 151 16.98 15.37 35.27
N LEU A 152 17.36 16.15 34.25
CA LEU A 152 18.43 17.14 34.37
C LEU A 152 18.07 18.27 35.35
N VAL A 153 16.83 18.74 35.33
CA VAL A 153 16.34 19.75 36.28
C VAL A 153 16.32 19.21 37.71
N LEU A 154 15.82 17.98 37.91
CA LEU A 154 15.87 17.33 39.23
C LEU A 154 17.30 17.13 39.73
N ALA A 155 18.21 16.71 38.86
CA ALA A 155 19.64 16.56 39.21
C ALA A 155 20.29 17.91 39.56
N ALA A 156 19.97 18.97 38.81
CA ALA A 156 20.41 20.34 39.08
C ALA A 156 19.86 20.87 40.41
N LEU A 157 18.58 20.60 40.72
CA LEU A 157 17.98 20.99 42.00
C LEU A 157 18.61 20.23 43.18
N VAL A 158 18.86 18.93 43.04
CA VAL A 158 19.52 18.13 44.08
C VAL A 158 20.95 18.61 44.32
N THR A 159 21.70 18.89 43.26
CA THR A 159 23.07 19.43 43.39
C THR A 159 23.07 20.84 43.97
N MET A 160 22.15 21.71 43.58
CA MET A 160 21.98 23.03 44.18
C MET A 160 21.66 22.92 45.68
N LEU A 161 20.71 22.06 46.07
CA LEU A 161 20.36 21.84 47.48
C LEU A 161 21.56 21.32 48.28
N PHE A 162 22.35 20.42 47.71
CA PHE A 162 23.57 19.92 48.34
C PHE A 162 24.60 21.05 48.54
N LEU A 163 24.83 21.88 47.51
CA LEU A 163 25.76 23.01 47.58
C LEU A 163 25.29 24.08 48.58
N VAL A 164 24.00 24.41 48.59
CA VAL A 164 23.41 25.34 49.56
C VAL A 164 23.57 24.79 50.97
N ASN A 165 23.22 23.52 51.21
CA ASN A 165 23.37 22.91 52.53
C ASN A 165 24.84 22.85 52.98
N LYS A 166 25.77 22.54 52.07
CA LYS A 166 27.22 22.57 52.34
C LYS A 166 27.69 23.98 52.69
N THR A 167 27.21 24.99 51.97
CA THR A 167 27.57 26.40 52.16
C THR A 167 26.99 26.95 53.46
N LEU A 168 25.72 26.67 53.76
CA LEU A 168 25.06 27.04 55.02
C LEU A 168 25.77 26.40 56.22
N ASN A 169 26.18 25.13 56.13
CA ASN A 169 26.96 24.48 57.19
C ASN A 169 28.34 25.11 57.36
N LYS A 170 29.01 25.51 56.26
CA LYS A 170 30.31 26.17 56.30
C LYS A 170 30.22 27.58 56.91
N ILE A 171 29.16 28.33 56.60
CA ILE A 171 28.89 29.66 57.15
C ILE A 171 28.49 29.56 58.63
N ALA A 172 27.64 28.61 59.00
CA ALA A 172 27.26 28.37 60.40
C ALA A 172 28.48 28.01 61.26
N ALA A 173 29.40 27.18 60.73
CA ALA A 173 30.66 26.85 61.40
C ALA A 173 31.60 28.06 61.54
N ALA A 174 31.63 28.96 60.54
CA ALA A 174 32.46 30.17 60.58
C ALA A 174 31.92 31.25 61.53
N ASN A 175 30.60 31.29 61.76
CA ASN A 175 29.93 32.27 62.61
C ASN A 175 29.72 31.82 64.07
N GLY A 176 30.40 30.75 64.50
CA GLY A 176 30.35 30.27 65.90
C GLY A 176 28.99 29.75 66.35
N VAL A 177 28.08 29.45 65.41
CA VAL A 177 26.80 28.82 65.72
C VAL A 177 27.06 27.33 65.91
N GLU A 178 27.02 26.86 67.15
CA GLU A 178 27.01 25.43 67.44
C GLU A 178 25.78 24.80 66.77
N ILE A 179 25.98 24.22 65.59
CA ILE A 179 25.01 23.29 65.02
C ILE A 179 24.97 22.13 66.00
N ILE A 180 24.00 22.13 66.90
CA ILE A 180 23.64 20.96 67.69
C ILE A 180 23.26 19.89 66.67
N LYS A 181 24.24 19.08 66.27
CA LYS A 181 24.00 17.79 65.63
C LYS A 181 23.23 17.03 66.70
N LYS A 182 21.90 17.12 66.66
CA LYS A 182 21.05 16.10 67.27
C LYS A 182 21.69 14.79 66.87
N GLU A 183 22.19 14.04 67.86
CA GLU A 183 22.76 12.72 67.63
C GLU A 183 21.89 12.04 66.60
N LYS A 184 22.48 11.57 65.49
CA LYS A 184 21.73 10.86 64.47
C LYS A 184 21.08 9.69 65.19
N ARG A 185 19.81 9.84 65.57
CA ARG A 185 18.99 8.73 66.07
C ARG A 185 19.25 7.61 65.09
N ASN A 186 19.68 6.45 65.59
CA ASN A 186 19.89 5.26 64.80
C ASN A 186 18.55 4.92 64.15
N ARG A 187 18.26 5.54 63.00
CA ARG A 187 17.03 5.32 62.26
C ARG A 187 17.15 3.89 61.77
N THR A 188 16.16 3.08 62.12
CA THR A 188 16.09 1.72 61.59
C THR A 188 16.15 1.82 60.07
N PRO A 189 17.01 1.02 59.41
CA PRO A 189 17.07 1.03 57.95
C PRO A 189 15.69 0.66 57.40
N LEU A 190 15.27 1.31 56.31
CA LEU A 190 13.88 1.26 55.81
C LEU A 190 13.36 -0.17 55.61
N TRP A 191 14.20 -1.10 55.15
CA TRP A 191 13.82 -2.51 55.00
C TRP A 191 13.51 -3.19 56.34
N LYS A 192 14.24 -2.85 57.41
CA LYS A 192 14.02 -3.38 58.75
C LYS A 192 12.76 -2.77 59.36
N ALA A 193 12.51 -1.48 59.13
CA ALA A 193 11.26 -0.82 59.51
C ALA A 193 10.04 -1.39 58.77
N TYR A 194 10.23 -1.79 57.50
CA TYR A 194 9.21 -2.45 56.69
C TYR A 194 8.92 -3.87 57.17
N VAL A 195 9.95 -4.71 57.37
CA VAL A 195 9.78 -6.10 57.87
C VAL A 195 9.20 -6.14 59.28
N GLN A 196 9.52 -5.15 60.14
CA GLN A 196 8.95 -5.02 61.47
C GLN A 196 7.47 -4.57 61.46
N ASN A 197 6.97 -4.04 60.34
CA ASN A 197 5.59 -3.63 60.19
C ASN A 197 4.77 -4.75 59.55
N SER A 198 4.17 -5.59 60.39
CA SER A 198 3.36 -6.74 59.94
C SER A 198 2.21 -6.35 59.00
N PHE A 199 1.65 -5.15 59.14
CA PHE A 199 0.60 -4.66 58.23
C PHE A 199 1.15 -4.39 56.83
N LEU A 200 2.30 -3.70 56.71
CA LEU A 200 2.92 -3.44 55.40
C LEU A 200 3.38 -4.73 54.73
N VAL A 201 4.00 -5.65 55.47
CA VAL A 201 4.39 -6.97 54.94
C VAL A 201 3.15 -7.73 54.44
N PHE A 202 2.07 -7.75 55.23
CA PHE A 202 0.82 -8.42 54.85
C PHE A 202 0.20 -7.83 53.57
N VAL A 203 0.08 -6.50 53.49
CA VAL A 203 -0.45 -5.82 52.29
C VAL A 203 0.41 -6.10 51.06
N SER A 204 1.73 -6.07 51.21
CA SER A 204 2.64 -6.35 50.09
C SER A 204 2.62 -7.81 49.67
N VAL A 205 2.46 -8.76 50.60
CA VAL A 205 2.26 -10.19 50.26
C VAL A 205 0.96 -10.37 49.50
N ILE A 206 -0.15 -9.79 49.96
CA ILE A 206 -1.43 -9.84 49.23
C ILE A 206 -1.28 -9.22 47.83
N PHE A 207 -0.63 -8.06 47.74
CA PHE A 207 -0.39 -7.41 46.45
C PHE A 207 0.40 -8.32 45.51
N LEU A 208 1.50 -8.91 45.97
CA LEU A 208 2.31 -9.82 45.16
C LEU A 208 1.52 -11.07 44.75
N LEU A 209 0.71 -11.65 45.63
CA LEU A 209 -0.15 -12.78 45.30
C LEU A 209 -1.18 -12.41 44.23
N LEU A 210 -1.89 -11.29 44.39
CA LEU A 210 -2.88 -10.83 43.40
C LEU A 210 -2.23 -10.46 42.07
N SER A 211 -1.07 -9.79 42.08
CA SER A 211 -0.31 -9.49 40.87
C SER A 211 0.17 -10.77 40.17
N SER A 212 0.66 -11.75 40.91
CA SER A 212 1.07 -13.03 40.34
C SER A 212 -0.10 -13.80 39.74
N ALA A 213 -1.26 -13.81 40.40
CA ALA A 213 -2.48 -14.42 39.90
C ALA A 213 -2.99 -13.69 38.65
N TYR A 214 -2.95 -12.36 38.64
CA TYR A 214 -3.34 -11.55 37.48
C TYR A 214 -2.44 -11.81 36.28
N VAL A 215 -1.12 -11.80 36.46
CA VAL A 215 -0.15 -12.07 35.38
C VAL A 215 -0.29 -13.51 34.88
N GLY A 216 -0.39 -14.49 35.80
CA GLY A 216 -0.57 -15.89 35.45
C GLY A 216 -1.85 -16.14 34.68
N TYR A 217 -2.98 -15.59 35.15
CA TYR A 217 -4.27 -15.69 34.47
C TYR A 217 -4.23 -15.00 33.10
N SER A 218 -3.65 -13.79 33.01
CA SER A 218 -3.55 -13.05 31.75
C SER A 218 -2.72 -13.81 30.71
N TYR A 219 -1.59 -14.40 31.11
CA TYR A 219 -0.76 -15.23 30.23
C TYR A 219 -1.53 -16.47 29.74
N LEU A 220 -2.23 -17.18 30.63
CA LEU A 220 -3.03 -18.35 30.27
C LEU A 220 -4.17 -18.00 29.32
N MET A 221 -4.80 -16.84 29.47
CA MET A 221 -5.87 -16.37 28.57
C MET A 221 -5.37 -15.95 27.18
N GLN A 222 -4.05 -15.79 26.98
CA GLN A 222 -3.45 -15.50 25.68
C GLN A 222 -3.06 -16.76 24.89
N VAL A 223 -3.12 -17.95 25.52
CA VAL A 223 -2.78 -19.20 24.84
C VAL A 223 -3.80 -19.49 23.73
N GLY A 224 -3.31 -19.73 22.50
CA GLY A 224 -4.14 -20.01 21.33
C GLY A 224 -4.78 -18.78 20.69
N ILE A 225 -4.30 -17.57 21.00
CA ILE A 225 -4.69 -16.32 20.34
C ILE A 225 -3.58 -15.89 19.39
N ASP A 226 -3.83 -16.03 18.08
CA ASP A 226 -2.85 -15.69 17.02
C ASP A 226 -3.04 -14.27 16.44
N GLN A 227 -3.56 -13.34 17.24
CA GLN A 227 -3.73 -11.95 16.80
C GLN A 227 -2.38 -11.31 16.47
N GLY A 228 -2.32 -10.59 15.35
CA GLY A 228 -1.09 -10.00 14.84
C GLY A 228 -0.15 -10.99 14.16
N TYR A 229 -0.52 -12.28 14.03
CA TYR A 229 0.29 -13.23 13.28
C TYR A 229 0.44 -12.78 11.81
N MET A 230 1.68 -12.56 11.40
CA MET A 230 2.06 -11.96 10.12
C MET A 230 3.27 -12.70 9.54
N PRO A 231 3.07 -13.85 8.88
CA PRO A 231 4.15 -14.62 8.28
C PRO A 231 4.65 -13.98 6.98
N ILE A 232 5.92 -14.20 6.66
CA ILE A 232 6.49 -13.84 5.36
C ILE A 232 5.91 -14.79 4.29
N GLN A 233 5.36 -14.22 3.23
CA GLN A 233 4.80 -14.96 2.10
C GLN A 233 5.87 -15.22 1.01
N PRO A 234 5.70 -16.24 0.14
CA PRO A 234 6.66 -16.51 -0.94
C PRO A 234 6.79 -15.38 -1.97
N ILE A 235 5.67 -14.70 -2.22
CA ILE A 235 5.56 -13.50 -3.04
C ILE A 235 5.04 -12.40 -2.11
N HIS A 236 5.69 -11.24 -2.12
CA HIS A 236 5.23 -10.08 -1.36
C HIS A 236 4.00 -9.48 -2.05
N TYR A 237 2.83 -9.99 -1.70
CA TYR A 237 1.55 -9.52 -2.22
C TYR A 237 0.94 -8.47 -1.29
N SER A 238 0.69 -7.27 -1.84
CA SER A 238 0.08 -6.15 -1.11
C SER A 238 -1.42 -6.06 -1.37
N HIS A 239 -2.24 -6.22 -0.32
CA HIS A 239 -3.68 -5.94 -0.41
C HIS A 239 -3.93 -4.44 -0.50
N LYS A 240 -3.06 -3.61 0.10
CA LYS A 240 -3.12 -2.16 0.01
C LYS A 240 -3.12 -1.66 -1.44
N ILE A 241 -2.21 -2.16 -2.27
CA ILE A 241 -2.15 -1.74 -3.68
C ILE A 241 -3.39 -2.20 -4.45
N HIS A 242 -3.82 -3.45 -4.26
CA HIS A 242 -4.91 -4.03 -5.07
C HIS A 242 -6.30 -3.53 -4.63
N SER A 243 -6.61 -3.63 -3.34
CA SER A 243 -7.93 -3.30 -2.79
C SER A 243 -8.01 -1.84 -2.31
N GLY A 244 -6.91 -1.25 -1.85
CA GLY A 244 -6.85 0.13 -1.40
C GLY A 244 -6.64 1.09 -2.56
N ASP A 245 -5.46 1.11 -3.17
CA ASP A 245 -5.13 2.12 -4.18
C ASP A 245 -5.94 1.92 -5.48
N ASN A 246 -6.03 0.67 -5.96
CA ASN A 246 -6.76 0.34 -7.18
C ASN A 246 -8.25 0.03 -6.97
N GLN A 247 -8.73 -0.01 -5.71
CA GLN A 247 -10.14 -0.22 -5.37
C GLN A 247 -10.75 -1.51 -5.99
N ILE A 248 -9.94 -2.57 -6.14
CA ILE A 248 -10.42 -3.86 -6.64
C ILE A 248 -11.31 -4.50 -5.57
N GLU A 249 -12.53 -4.88 -5.96
CA GLU A 249 -13.50 -5.48 -5.04
C GLU A 249 -13.00 -6.82 -4.47
N CYS A 250 -13.16 -7.03 -3.16
CA CYS A 250 -12.65 -8.19 -2.44
C CYS A 250 -13.06 -9.53 -3.07
N LYS A 251 -14.33 -9.67 -3.47
CA LYS A 251 -14.88 -10.91 -4.03
C LYS A 251 -14.57 -11.08 -5.53
N TYR A 252 -13.80 -10.18 -6.16
CA TYR A 252 -13.23 -10.42 -7.49
C TYR A 252 -12.20 -11.55 -7.43
N CYS A 253 -11.22 -11.42 -6.52
CA CYS A 253 -10.23 -12.46 -6.27
C CYS A 253 -10.78 -13.57 -5.38
N HIS A 254 -11.48 -13.22 -4.30
CA HIS A 254 -12.05 -14.17 -3.34
C HIS A 254 -13.50 -14.55 -3.70
N SER A 255 -13.72 -14.97 -4.94
CA SER A 255 -15.06 -15.22 -5.51
C SER A 255 -15.85 -16.31 -4.77
N SER A 256 -15.15 -17.32 -4.27
CA SER A 256 -15.74 -18.45 -3.54
C SER A 256 -16.43 -18.04 -2.22
N ALA A 257 -16.12 -16.88 -1.65
CA ALA A 257 -16.78 -16.37 -0.45
C ALA A 257 -18.31 -16.26 -0.59
N ARG A 258 -18.82 -16.10 -1.83
CA ARG A 258 -20.25 -15.93 -2.12
C ARG A 258 -21.04 -17.25 -2.11
N VAL A 259 -20.37 -18.39 -2.30
CA VAL A 259 -21.04 -19.67 -2.61
C VAL A 259 -20.51 -20.87 -1.82
N SER A 260 -19.27 -20.79 -1.35
CA SER A 260 -18.58 -21.89 -0.66
C SER A 260 -18.47 -21.62 0.83
N LYS A 261 -18.30 -22.71 1.59
CA LYS A 261 -17.93 -22.62 3.01
C LYS A 261 -16.52 -22.04 3.21
N HIS A 262 -15.63 -22.25 2.25
CA HIS A 262 -14.26 -21.77 2.28
C HIS A 262 -14.05 -20.70 1.21
N SER A 263 -13.66 -19.50 1.65
CA SER A 263 -13.11 -18.47 0.75
C SER A 263 -11.66 -18.83 0.44
N GLY A 264 -11.44 -19.49 -0.70
CA GLY A 264 -10.12 -19.94 -1.14
C GLY A 264 -9.19 -18.78 -1.53
N ILE A 265 -7.90 -19.09 -1.57
CA ILE A 265 -6.89 -18.23 -2.20
C ILE A 265 -7.11 -18.29 -3.72
N PRO A 266 -7.10 -17.15 -4.45
CA PRO A 266 -7.30 -17.16 -5.90
C PRO A 266 -6.26 -18.02 -6.60
N SER A 267 -6.67 -18.74 -7.64
CA SER A 267 -5.73 -19.38 -8.55
C SER A 267 -4.90 -18.33 -9.30
N LEU A 268 -3.68 -18.68 -9.70
CA LEU A 268 -2.78 -17.75 -10.40
C LEU A 268 -3.32 -17.23 -11.74
N ASN A 269 -4.31 -17.92 -12.34
CA ASN A 269 -5.00 -17.43 -13.54
C ASN A 269 -5.68 -16.06 -13.30
N VAL A 270 -6.23 -15.84 -12.11
CA VAL A 270 -6.85 -14.55 -11.75
C VAL A 270 -5.80 -13.44 -11.76
N CYS A 271 -4.59 -13.73 -11.27
CA CYS A 271 -3.47 -12.79 -11.30
C CYS A 271 -3.08 -12.46 -12.76
N MET A 272 -3.00 -13.47 -13.62
CA MET A 272 -2.57 -13.29 -15.00
C MET A 272 -3.55 -12.51 -15.87
N ASN A 273 -4.85 -12.49 -15.56
CA ASN A 273 -5.84 -11.69 -16.28
C ASN A 273 -5.44 -10.21 -16.43
N CYS A 274 -4.76 -9.66 -15.42
CA CYS A 274 -4.22 -8.30 -15.45
C CYS A 274 -2.71 -8.29 -15.69
N HIS A 275 -1.97 -9.18 -15.02
CA HIS A 275 -0.51 -9.19 -15.07
C HIS A 275 0.08 -9.64 -16.40
N MET A 276 -0.69 -10.15 -17.36
CA MET A 276 -0.21 -10.31 -18.74
C MET A 276 0.16 -8.98 -19.41
N ASN A 277 -0.51 -7.89 -19.03
CA ASN A 277 -0.28 -6.54 -19.59
C ASN A 277 0.40 -5.59 -18.59
N ILE A 278 0.49 -5.97 -17.32
CA ILE A 278 1.10 -5.18 -16.24
C ILE A 278 2.38 -5.89 -15.78
N ALA A 279 3.48 -5.61 -16.50
CA ALA A 279 4.79 -6.21 -16.27
C ALA A 279 5.70 -5.43 -15.29
N GLU A 280 5.39 -4.16 -15.04
CA GLU A 280 6.16 -3.30 -14.15
C GLU A 280 5.24 -2.56 -13.19
N TYR A 281 5.71 -2.36 -11.97
CA TYR A 281 5.04 -1.50 -11.01
C TYR A 281 5.20 -0.02 -11.41
N ASN A 282 4.11 0.75 -11.36
CA ASN A 282 4.10 2.17 -11.68
C ASN A 282 3.32 3.00 -10.63
N GLY A 283 3.11 2.46 -9.43
CA GLY A 283 2.48 3.17 -8.31
C GLY A 283 3.52 3.87 -7.42
N ASP A 284 3.06 4.32 -6.25
CA ASP A 284 3.90 5.02 -5.28
C ASP A 284 4.97 4.10 -4.66
N GLU A 285 6.18 4.63 -4.47
CA GLU A 285 7.30 3.93 -3.83
C GLU A 285 7.40 4.33 -2.35
N ASP A 286 7.59 3.35 -1.46
CA ASP A 286 7.86 3.58 -0.03
C ASP A 286 9.35 3.31 0.21
N LEU A 287 10.17 4.36 0.04
CA LEU A 287 11.63 4.28 0.16
C LEU A 287 12.08 3.97 1.58
N GLU A 288 11.31 4.37 2.60
CA GLU A 288 11.65 4.13 4.01
C GLU A 288 11.59 2.65 4.36
N LYS A 289 10.61 1.93 3.80
CA LYS A 289 10.45 0.48 3.99
C LYS A 289 11.16 -0.37 2.93
N GLY A 290 11.85 0.28 1.98
CA GLY A 290 12.57 -0.40 0.90
C GLY A 290 11.68 -0.93 -0.23
N TYR A 291 10.42 -0.49 -0.30
CA TYR A 291 9.50 -0.87 -1.36
C TYR A 291 9.65 0.05 -2.57
N THR A 292 10.60 -0.31 -3.43
CA THR A 292 10.87 0.39 -4.69
C THR A 292 10.10 -0.22 -5.85
N LYS A 293 10.06 0.50 -6.97
CA LYS A 293 9.55 0.01 -8.25
C LYS A 293 10.24 -1.28 -8.66
N ASP A 294 11.55 -1.35 -8.50
CA ASP A 294 12.32 -2.55 -8.82
C ASP A 294 11.98 -3.73 -7.90
N PHE A 295 11.74 -3.47 -6.61
CA PHE A 295 11.29 -4.49 -5.67
C PHE A 295 9.96 -5.12 -6.14
N TYR A 296 8.91 -4.32 -6.31
CA TYR A 296 7.60 -4.85 -6.74
C TYR A 296 7.64 -5.48 -8.13
N THR A 297 8.39 -4.89 -9.06
CA THR A 297 8.55 -5.47 -10.41
C THR A 297 9.21 -6.84 -10.34
N ASN A 298 10.17 -7.06 -9.43
CA ASN A 298 10.78 -8.38 -9.24
C ASN A 298 9.83 -9.38 -8.55
N GLU A 299 8.90 -8.91 -7.70
CA GLU A 299 7.84 -9.77 -7.14
C GLU A 299 6.85 -10.24 -8.23
N ILE A 300 6.51 -9.38 -9.19
CA ILE A 300 5.69 -9.77 -10.37
C ILE A 300 6.41 -10.84 -11.20
N LYS A 301 7.74 -10.77 -11.36
CA LYS A 301 8.50 -11.82 -12.05
C LYS A 301 8.43 -13.18 -11.34
N LYS A 302 8.29 -13.21 -10.01
CA LYS A 302 8.07 -14.48 -9.29
C LYS A 302 6.73 -15.11 -9.66
N LEU A 303 5.69 -14.29 -9.87
CA LEU A 303 4.41 -14.75 -10.39
C LEU A 303 4.58 -15.34 -11.80
N TYR A 304 5.27 -14.66 -12.71
CA TYR A 304 5.54 -15.17 -14.06
C TYR A 304 6.27 -16.50 -14.05
N LYS A 305 7.30 -16.63 -13.19
CA LYS A 305 7.99 -17.90 -13.00
C LYS A 305 7.06 -19.00 -12.47
N ALA A 306 6.11 -18.68 -11.59
CA ALA A 306 5.16 -19.65 -11.05
C ALA A 306 4.16 -20.14 -12.11
N VAL A 307 3.70 -19.25 -13.00
CA VAL A 307 2.74 -19.62 -14.06
C VAL A 307 3.40 -20.07 -15.37
N GLY A 308 4.73 -19.94 -15.49
CA GLY A 308 5.45 -20.21 -16.73
C GLY A 308 5.17 -19.17 -17.82
N TRP A 309 5.10 -17.89 -17.48
CA TRP A 309 4.89 -16.80 -18.44
C TRP A 309 6.23 -16.24 -18.93
N ASP A 310 6.41 -16.18 -20.25
CA ASP A 310 7.57 -15.54 -20.89
C ASP A 310 7.18 -14.15 -21.39
N GLU A 311 7.80 -13.13 -20.79
CA GLU A 311 7.58 -11.71 -21.12
C GLU A 311 8.02 -11.36 -22.56
N SER A 312 9.02 -12.05 -23.10
CA SER A 312 9.60 -11.73 -24.41
C SER A 312 8.71 -12.21 -25.56
N THR A 313 8.16 -13.41 -25.43
CA THR A 313 7.27 -14.04 -26.41
C THR A 313 5.78 -13.80 -26.10
N GLN A 314 5.47 -13.25 -24.92
CA GLN A 314 4.10 -13.06 -24.41
C GLN A 314 3.27 -14.35 -24.49
N SER A 315 3.89 -15.46 -24.11
CA SER A 315 3.30 -16.78 -24.19
C SER A 315 3.62 -17.62 -22.96
N TYR A 316 2.80 -18.66 -22.72
CA TYR A 316 3.05 -19.61 -21.65
C TYR A 316 4.02 -20.69 -22.12
N THR A 317 5.06 -20.97 -21.33
CA THR A 317 6.06 -22.01 -21.59
C THR A 317 5.55 -23.43 -21.33
N GLY A 318 4.47 -23.56 -20.55
CA GLY A 318 3.92 -24.84 -20.08
C GLY A 318 4.58 -25.38 -18.81
N GLU A 319 5.63 -24.73 -18.30
CA GLU A 319 6.29 -25.09 -17.06
C GLU A 319 5.70 -24.30 -15.87
N THR A 320 4.88 -24.96 -15.06
CA THR A 320 4.20 -24.30 -13.92
C THR A 320 4.69 -24.82 -12.57
N GLN A 321 4.73 -23.95 -11.56
CA GLN A 321 5.02 -24.28 -10.17
C GLN A 321 3.99 -23.62 -9.24
N PRO A 322 3.31 -24.38 -8.36
CA PRO A 322 2.33 -23.79 -7.46
C PRO A 322 2.99 -22.92 -6.39
N VAL A 323 2.41 -21.74 -6.13
CA VAL A 323 2.85 -20.87 -5.03
C VAL A 323 2.37 -21.44 -3.70
N LYS A 324 3.31 -21.73 -2.80
CA LYS A 324 3.05 -22.30 -1.48
C LYS A 324 2.71 -21.21 -0.46
N TRP A 325 1.53 -20.64 -0.57
CA TRP A 325 1.05 -19.61 0.34
C TRP A 325 0.99 -20.11 1.80
N VAL A 326 1.35 -19.24 2.74
CA VAL A 326 1.21 -19.51 4.17
C VAL A 326 -0.15 -19.02 4.63
N ARG A 327 -1.01 -19.95 5.05
CA ARG A 327 -2.36 -19.63 5.55
C ARG A 327 -2.27 -19.00 6.93
N ILE A 328 -2.83 -17.81 7.07
CA ILE A 328 -2.80 -17.00 8.31
C ILE A 328 -4.00 -17.34 9.21
N HIS A 329 -5.21 -17.30 8.65
CA HIS A 329 -6.43 -17.59 9.41
C HIS A 329 -6.71 -19.09 9.42
N ASN A 330 -6.50 -19.72 10.58
CA ASN A 330 -6.82 -21.12 10.81
C ASN A 330 -7.82 -21.27 11.96
N LEU A 331 -8.77 -22.17 11.76
CA LEU A 331 -9.64 -22.68 12.80
C LEU A 331 -9.40 -24.19 12.90
N PRO A 332 -9.57 -24.80 14.09
CA PRO A 332 -9.53 -26.25 14.22
C PRO A 332 -10.53 -26.94 13.28
N ASP A 333 -10.21 -28.15 12.85
CA ASP A 333 -11.00 -28.93 11.90
C ASP A 333 -12.38 -29.35 12.42
N PHE A 334 -12.52 -29.51 13.74
CA PHE A 334 -13.80 -29.70 14.40
C PHE A 334 -14.66 -28.43 14.41
N VAL A 335 -14.26 -27.31 13.79
CA VAL A 335 -15.10 -26.12 13.66
C VAL A 335 -15.62 -26.02 12.22
N TYR A 336 -16.94 -26.08 12.08
CA TYR A 336 -17.62 -25.83 10.82
C TYR A 336 -17.94 -24.33 10.68
N PHE A 337 -17.18 -23.65 9.81
CA PHE A 337 -17.42 -22.27 9.42
C PHE A 337 -17.76 -22.18 7.93
N ASN A 338 -18.78 -21.38 7.58
CA ASN A 338 -19.25 -21.21 6.21
C ASN A 338 -19.26 -19.74 5.79
N HIS A 339 -18.36 -19.35 4.88
CA HIS A 339 -18.27 -17.98 4.37
C HIS A 339 -19.56 -17.51 3.68
N ALA A 340 -20.16 -18.32 2.80
CA ALA A 340 -21.36 -17.93 2.05
C ALA A 340 -22.55 -17.55 2.94
N GLN A 341 -22.73 -18.21 4.09
CA GLN A 341 -23.77 -17.84 5.04
C GLN A 341 -23.53 -16.46 5.66
N HIS A 342 -22.29 -16.14 6.01
CA HIS A 342 -21.97 -14.86 6.64
C HIS A 342 -21.93 -13.70 5.62
N VAL A 343 -21.41 -13.95 4.42
CA VAL A 343 -21.23 -12.94 3.38
C VAL A 343 -22.52 -12.72 2.60
N SER A 344 -23.14 -13.79 2.07
CA SER A 344 -24.26 -13.66 1.13
C SER A 344 -25.63 -13.65 1.81
N VAL A 345 -25.81 -14.40 2.90
CA VAL A 345 -27.10 -14.42 3.62
C VAL A 345 -27.16 -13.33 4.68
N ALA A 346 -26.15 -13.25 5.55
CA ALA A 346 -26.13 -12.26 6.62
C ALA A 346 -25.65 -10.87 6.16
N GLY A 347 -24.93 -10.77 5.04
CA GLY A 347 -24.44 -9.48 4.52
C GLY A 347 -23.37 -8.84 5.40
N ILE A 348 -22.53 -9.64 6.05
CA ILE A 348 -21.46 -9.14 6.92
C ILE A 348 -20.29 -8.64 6.09
N ASP A 349 -19.86 -7.40 6.35
CA ASP A 349 -18.70 -6.80 5.71
C ASP A 349 -17.41 -7.54 6.08
N CYS A 350 -16.52 -7.69 5.09
CA CYS A 350 -15.25 -8.43 5.24
C CYS A 350 -14.39 -7.84 6.37
N GLN A 351 -14.37 -6.51 6.47
CA GLN A 351 -13.58 -5.73 7.41
C GLN A 351 -13.97 -6.00 8.86
N LYS A 352 -15.25 -6.35 9.12
CA LYS A 352 -15.71 -6.68 10.47
C LYS A 352 -15.01 -7.91 11.04
N CYS A 353 -14.57 -8.83 10.17
CA CYS A 353 -13.87 -10.05 10.58
C CYS A 353 -12.36 -9.97 10.35
N HIS A 354 -11.91 -9.44 9.21
CA HIS A 354 -10.51 -9.44 8.80
C HIS A 354 -9.76 -8.12 9.05
N GLY A 355 -10.44 -7.08 9.55
CA GLY A 355 -9.87 -5.74 9.72
C GLY A 355 -9.83 -4.94 8.40
N PRO A 356 -9.23 -3.74 8.40
CA PRO A 356 -9.12 -2.90 7.20
C PRO A 356 -8.06 -3.46 6.24
N VAL A 357 -8.41 -4.53 5.51
CA VAL A 357 -7.48 -5.27 4.63
C VAL A 357 -6.96 -4.39 3.49
N GLU A 358 -7.76 -3.42 3.04
CA GLU A 358 -7.39 -2.41 2.06
C GLU A 358 -6.25 -1.47 2.49
N GLU A 359 -5.88 -1.46 3.78
CA GLU A 359 -4.74 -0.70 4.29
C GLU A 359 -3.51 -1.60 4.54
N MET A 360 -3.66 -2.92 4.39
CA MET A 360 -2.64 -3.91 4.76
C MET A 360 -1.63 -4.15 3.63
N GLU A 361 -0.40 -3.68 3.85
CA GLU A 361 0.73 -4.00 2.97
C GLU A 361 1.13 -5.48 3.07
N ILE A 362 1.13 -6.02 4.29
CA ILE A 362 1.31 -7.45 4.55
C ILE A 362 0.10 -7.91 5.35
N MET A 363 -0.49 -9.03 4.94
CA MET A 363 -1.67 -9.56 5.63
C MET A 363 -1.29 -10.06 7.03
N TYR A 364 -2.10 -9.71 8.03
CA TYR A 364 -1.98 -10.21 9.39
C TYR A 364 -3.36 -10.57 9.97
N GLN A 365 -3.39 -11.40 11.00
CA GLN A 365 -4.65 -11.75 11.67
C GLN A 365 -5.11 -10.61 12.60
N HIS A 366 -6.14 -9.87 12.19
CA HIS A 366 -6.70 -8.77 12.98
C HIS A 366 -7.53 -9.27 14.19
N SER A 367 -8.49 -10.15 13.93
CA SER A 367 -9.42 -10.65 14.95
C SER A 367 -8.89 -11.91 15.63
N SER A 368 -9.28 -12.15 16.90
CA SER A 368 -8.82 -13.32 17.65
C SER A 368 -9.37 -14.64 17.13
N LEU A 369 -10.55 -14.61 16.50
CA LEU A 369 -11.26 -15.80 16.00
C LEU A 369 -11.45 -16.89 17.06
N THR A 370 -11.41 -16.51 18.33
CA THR A 370 -11.70 -17.39 19.46
C THR A 370 -13.20 -17.66 19.57
N MET A 371 -13.59 -18.76 20.20
CA MET A 371 -15.00 -19.11 20.42
C MET A 371 -15.80 -17.97 21.06
N GLY A 372 -15.23 -17.29 22.07
CA GLY A 372 -15.87 -16.18 22.75
C GLY A 372 -16.17 -15.00 21.81
N TRP A 373 -15.27 -14.72 20.87
CA TRP A 373 -15.47 -13.70 19.84
C TRP A 373 -16.64 -14.06 18.91
N CYS A 374 -16.71 -15.31 18.43
CA CYS A 374 -17.82 -15.80 17.61
C CYS A 374 -19.17 -15.69 18.35
N ILE A 375 -19.22 -16.14 19.61
CA ILE A 375 -20.43 -16.13 20.43
C ILE A 375 -20.93 -14.71 20.67
N ASN A 376 -20.04 -13.77 21.01
CA ASN A 376 -20.43 -12.39 21.25
C ASN A 376 -20.96 -11.75 19.96
N CYS A 377 -20.29 -11.97 18.82
CA CYS A 377 -20.78 -11.52 17.52
C CYS A 377 -22.19 -12.05 17.21
N HIS A 378 -22.46 -13.33 17.51
CA HIS A 378 -23.79 -13.94 17.30
C HIS A 378 -24.86 -13.40 18.27
N ARG A 379 -24.48 -12.97 19.47
CA ARG A 379 -25.38 -12.34 20.45
C ARG A 379 -25.77 -10.92 20.04
N GLU A 380 -24.86 -10.20 19.40
CA GLU A 380 -25.02 -8.77 19.09
C GLU A 380 -25.50 -8.51 17.66
N THR A 381 -25.25 -9.42 16.74
CA THR A 381 -25.57 -9.22 15.31
C THR A 381 -27.01 -9.65 15.01
N ASN A 382 -27.79 -8.70 14.50
CA ASN A 382 -29.13 -8.93 14.00
C ASN A 382 -29.11 -9.64 12.64
N VAL A 383 -30.06 -10.54 12.45
CA VAL A 383 -30.23 -11.30 11.21
C VAL A 383 -31.03 -10.46 10.22
N ASN A 384 -30.61 -10.46 8.96
CA ASN A 384 -31.38 -9.84 7.90
C ASN A 384 -32.54 -10.76 7.46
N VAL A 385 -33.76 -10.39 7.83
CA VAL A 385 -34.99 -11.15 7.53
C VAL A 385 -35.89 -10.47 6.49
N LYS A 386 -35.57 -9.23 6.06
CA LYS A 386 -36.52 -8.37 5.34
C LYS A 386 -36.90 -8.87 3.94
N ASP A 387 -36.04 -9.65 3.30
CA ASP A 387 -36.21 -10.08 1.90
C ASP A 387 -36.12 -11.60 1.70
N ASN A 388 -36.25 -12.38 2.79
CA ASN A 388 -36.11 -13.83 2.74
C ASN A 388 -37.38 -14.53 3.22
N GLY A 389 -38.17 -15.04 2.27
CA GLY A 389 -39.42 -15.76 2.54
C GLY A 389 -39.26 -17.01 3.41
N TYR A 390 -38.05 -17.56 3.53
CA TYR A 390 -37.75 -18.64 4.47
C TYR A 390 -37.93 -18.21 5.94
N TYR A 391 -37.60 -16.96 6.27
CA TYR A 391 -37.62 -16.48 7.65
C TYR A 391 -38.95 -15.90 8.08
N THR A 392 -39.93 -15.68 7.20
CA THR A 392 -41.19 -14.99 7.57
C THR A 392 -41.89 -15.65 8.76
N LYS A 393 -42.13 -16.96 8.69
CA LYS A 393 -42.81 -17.71 9.77
C LYS A 393 -41.97 -17.77 11.05
N ILE A 394 -40.67 -18.05 10.91
CA ILE A 394 -39.75 -18.16 12.05
C ILE A 394 -39.58 -16.81 12.74
N HIS A 395 -39.51 -15.73 11.97
CA HIS A 395 -39.41 -14.37 12.48
C HIS A 395 -40.67 -14.02 13.27
N GLU A 396 -41.86 -14.24 12.72
CA GLU A 396 -43.11 -13.97 13.44
C GLU A 396 -43.23 -14.75 14.76
N GLU A 397 -42.90 -16.04 14.76
CA GLU A 397 -42.99 -16.88 15.97
C GLU A 397 -41.95 -16.49 17.02
N LEU A 398 -40.69 -16.29 16.62
CA LEU A 398 -39.61 -15.94 17.55
C LEU A 398 -39.72 -14.49 18.04
N SER A 399 -40.12 -13.55 17.20
CA SER A 399 -40.37 -12.16 17.61
C SER A 399 -41.49 -12.09 18.65
N LYS A 400 -42.57 -12.88 18.49
CA LYS A 400 -43.62 -13.02 19.52
C LYS A 400 -43.09 -13.63 20.82
N LYS A 401 -42.27 -14.67 20.73
CA LYS A 401 -41.71 -15.38 21.89
C LYS A 401 -40.77 -14.50 22.72
N TYR A 402 -39.89 -13.73 22.05
CA TYR A 402 -38.86 -12.93 22.70
C TYR A 402 -39.26 -11.46 22.91
N GLY A 403 -40.37 -11.01 22.31
CA GLY A 403 -40.85 -9.63 22.42
C GLY A 403 -39.94 -8.61 21.74
N VAL A 404 -39.28 -9.00 20.64
CA VAL A 404 -38.34 -8.15 19.89
C VAL A 404 -38.68 -8.08 18.41
N ASP A 405 -38.49 -6.92 17.79
CA ASP A 405 -38.72 -6.72 16.35
C ASP A 405 -37.57 -7.23 15.47
N LYS A 406 -36.38 -7.40 16.05
CA LYS A 406 -35.18 -7.91 15.36
C LYS A 406 -34.62 -9.09 16.15
N LEU A 407 -34.27 -10.15 15.43
CA LEU A 407 -33.69 -11.35 16.00
C LEU A 407 -32.19 -11.36 15.79
N THR A 408 -31.46 -11.78 16.81
CA THR A 408 -30.03 -12.03 16.72
C THR A 408 -29.76 -13.45 16.26
N ALA A 409 -28.55 -13.71 15.75
CA ALA A 409 -28.16 -15.08 15.38
C ALA A 409 -28.28 -16.04 16.56
N ALA A 410 -27.99 -15.57 17.78
CA ALA A 410 -28.19 -16.33 19.01
C ALA A 410 -29.65 -16.73 19.26
N GLN A 411 -30.62 -15.84 19.02
CA GLN A 411 -32.04 -16.12 19.18
C GLN A 411 -32.59 -17.10 18.13
N MET A 412 -31.92 -17.24 16.98
CA MET A 412 -32.21 -18.26 15.98
C MET A 412 -31.53 -19.61 16.26
N GLY A 413 -30.89 -19.77 17.42
CA GLY A 413 -30.18 -21.00 17.79
C GLY A 413 -28.76 -21.08 17.25
N GLY A 414 -28.16 -19.97 16.82
CA GLY A 414 -26.75 -19.89 16.37
C GLY A 414 -25.71 -20.07 17.48
N LEU A 415 -26.10 -20.60 18.65
CA LEU A 415 -25.23 -20.92 19.79
C LEU A 415 -25.32 -22.41 20.19
N GLU A 416 -25.96 -23.24 19.38
CA GLU A 416 -26.03 -24.68 19.62
C GLU A 416 -24.73 -25.37 19.18
N CYS A 417 -24.17 -26.24 20.02
CA CYS A 417 -22.88 -26.90 19.77
C CYS A 417 -22.83 -27.62 18.41
N GLY A 418 -23.92 -28.32 18.04
CA GLY A 418 -24.02 -29.11 16.81
C GLY A 418 -24.08 -28.29 15.52
N LYS A 419 -24.25 -26.96 15.58
CA LYS A 419 -24.28 -26.09 14.40
C LYS A 419 -22.90 -25.51 14.05
N CYS A 420 -21.94 -25.62 14.98
CA CYS A 420 -20.61 -25.04 14.85
C CYS A 420 -19.49 -26.08 14.93
N HIS A 421 -19.71 -27.22 15.59
CA HIS A 421 -18.63 -28.18 15.88
C HIS A 421 -18.73 -29.53 15.14
N TYR A 422 -19.79 -29.72 14.36
CA TYR A 422 -20.10 -30.93 13.59
C TYR A 422 -20.84 -30.51 12.31
#